data_AF-A0A817X8N9-F1
#
_entry.id   AF-A0A817X8N9-F1
#
_cell.length_a   1.000
_cell.length_b   1.000
_cell.length_c   1.000
_cell.angle_alpha   90.00
_cell.angle_beta   90.00
_cell.angle_gamma   90.00
#
_symmetry.space_group_name_H-M   'P 1'
#
loop_
_entity.id
_entity.type
_entity.pdbx_description
1 polymer ?
#
loop_
_entity_poly.entity_id
_entity_poly.type
_entity_poly.pdbx_seq_one_letter_code
_entity_poly.pdbx_strand_id
1 'polypeptide(L)'
;MTQKVNMKSIARKIVEYYDTHNSTTKSTTRVMGYQGFSVSCSEKNEIFVHGAAIIEKELLESGRPYLSSAIIHHVLENIGQTAPMNPYRSLNRINCDHVPIKGPDSVPVFNPRTDNGGCFITKQSKNNCYAYAADIVTNTFPQPGRYSGKTSPSLTCESLRHACIRDGLIYKGTTLPIGQPKSGHYAALFIWPDKDYHWARKDANGYWSHKPGAGPVANRDNMGYLITNPAKSNFTPWTLFCAYYIVQPSKVHIN
;
A
#
# COMPACT_ATOMS: atom_id res chain seq x y z
N MET A 1 37.08 -13.25 13.44
CA MET A 1 37.14 -13.96 12.15
C MET A 1 36.26 -13.24 11.16
N THR A 2 36.84 -12.43 10.28
CA THR A 2 36.10 -11.75 9.22
C THR A 2 35.74 -12.80 8.17
N GLN A 3 34.47 -13.21 8.11
CA GLN A 3 34.01 -14.09 7.05
C GLN A 3 34.11 -13.29 5.75
N LYS A 4 35.22 -13.47 5.02
CA LYS A 4 35.38 -12.91 3.67
C LYS A 4 34.29 -13.55 2.82
N VAL A 5 33.20 -12.82 2.63
CA VAL A 5 32.16 -13.19 1.68
C VAL A 5 32.84 -13.27 0.31
N ASN A 6 33.07 -14.49 -0.17
CA ASN A 6 33.72 -14.72 -1.45
C ASN A 6 32.69 -14.40 -2.55
N MET A 7 32.66 -13.13 -2.95
CA MET A 7 31.82 -12.61 -4.03
C MET A 7 31.88 -13.47 -5.31
N LYS A 8 33.02 -14.13 -5.59
CA LYS A 8 33.13 -15.08 -6.72
C LYS A 8 32.29 -16.36 -6.51
N SER A 9 32.20 -16.86 -5.28
CA SER A 9 31.38 -18.03 -4.94
C SER A 9 29.89 -17.71 -5.08
N ILE A 10 29.45 -16.52 -4.62
CA ILE A 10 28.07 -16.05 -4.78
C ILE A 10 27.75 -15.84 -6.27
N ALA A 11 28.62 -15.17 -7.02
CA ALA A 11 28.45 -14.98 -8.45
C ALA A 11 28.37 -16.31 -9.22
N ARG A 12 29.17 -17.32 -8.84
CA ARG A 12 29.12 -18.66 -9.44
C ARG A 12 27.80 -19.36 -9.17
N LYS A 13 27.29 -19.32 -7.93
CA LYS A 13 25.97 -19.86 -7.59
C LYS A 13 24.84 -19.15 -8.32
N ILE A 14 24.95 -17.83 -8.53
CA ILE A 14 24.01 -17.03 -9.32
C ILE A 14 23.99 -17.54 -10.77
N VAL A 15 25.16 -17.65 -11.41
CA VAL A 15 25.27 -18.12 -12.80
C VAL A 15 24.76 -19.56 -12.94
N GLU A 16 25.14 -20.48 -12.04
CA GLU A 16 24.66 -21.88 -12.04
C GLU A 16 23.13 -21.99 -11.86
N TYR A 17 22.53 -21.11 -11.05
CA TYR A 17 21.07 -21.02 -10.91
C TYR A 17 20.39 -20.50 -12.19
N TYR A 18 20.98 -19.49 -12.85
CA TYR A 18 20.45 -18.91 -14.09
C TYR A 18 20.56 -19.85 -15.30
N ASP A 19 21.68 -20.56 -15.45
CA ASP A 19 21.91 -21.50 -16.55
C ASP A 19 20.99 -22.72 -16.49
N THR A 20 20.53 -23.09 -15.30
CA THR A 20 19.64 -24.25 -15.09
C THR A 20 18.15 -23.92 -15.22
N HIS A 21 17.74 -22.65 -15.12
CA HIS A 21 16.32 -22.26 -15.02
C HIS A 21 15.78 -21.49 -16.23
N ASN A 22 16.54 -21.36 -17.33
CA ASN A 22 16.15 -20.85 -18.65
C ASN A 22 15.05 -19.77 -18.64
N SER A 23 15.20 -18.75 -17.78
CA SER A 23 14.18 -17.73 -17.57
C SER A 23 14.72 -16.35 -17.93
N THR A 24 14.63 -16.01 -19.20
CA THR A 24 14.44 -14.62 -19.60
C THR A 24 13.09 -14.14 -19.07
N THR A 25 13.05 -13.61 -17.84
CA THR A 25 11.85 -12.90 -17.37
C THR A 25 12.19 -11.54 -16.79
N LYS A 26 12.05 -10.57 -17.70
CA LYS A 26 11.52 -9.23 -17.43
C LYS A 26 10.13 -9.30 -16.79
N SER A 27 9.90 -8.46 -15.78
CA SER A 27 8.72 -7.61 -15.51
C SER A 27 8.53 -7.48 -14.00
N THR A 28 8.97 -6.34 -13.46
CA THR A 28 8.97 -6.05 -12.02
C THR A 28 7.59 -5.55 -11.59
N THR A 29 6.86 -6.31 -10.78
CA THR A 29 5.72 -5.80 -10.00
C THR A 29 6.24 -5.48 -8.61
N ARG A 30 6.60 -4.20 -8.45
CA ARG A 30 7.23 -3.61 -7.26
C ARG A 30 6.43 -3.91 -6.00
N VAL A 31 7.07 -4.57 -5.04
CA VAL A 31 6.68 -4.45 -3.62
C VAL A 31 7.39 -3.21 -3.06
N MET A 32 6.81 -2.55 -2.05
CA MET A 32 7.25 -1.24 -1.52
C MET A 32 8.76 -1.04 -1.54
N GLY A 33 9.29 -0.09 -2.31
CA GLY A 33 10.68 0.40 -2.24
C GLY A 33 11.82 -0.56 -2.62
N TYR A 34 11.72 -1.86 -2.32
CA TYR A 34 12.72 -2.88 -2.60
C TYR A 34 12.39 -3.59 -3.92
N GLN A 35 13.33 -3.54 -4.87
CA GLN A 35 13.14 -4.09 -6.22
C GLN A 35 13.88 -5.41 -6.43
N GLY A 36 14.92 -5.68 -5.62
CA GLY A 36 15.92 -6.71 -5.85
C GLY A 36 17.33 -6.16 -5.61
N PHE A 37 18.33 -6.95 -5.98
CA PHE A 37 19.74 -6.57 -5.91
C PHE A 37 20.35 -6.48 -7.30
N SER A 38 21.09 -5.40 -7.56
CA SER A 38 22.00 -5.32 -8.69
C SER A 38 23.40 -5.75 -8.26
N VAL A 39 23.95 -6.75 -8.95
CA VAL A 39 25.29 -7.27 -8.72
C VAL A 39 26.14 -6.96 -9.95
N SER A 40 27.12 -6.08 -9.82
CA SER A 40 28.06 -5.78 -10.90
C SER A 40 29.46 -6.31 -10.59
N CYS A 41 30.12 -6.88 -11.61
CA CYS A 41 31.52 -7.31 -11.51
C CYS A 41 32.47 -6.40 -12.32
N SER A 42 31.91 -5.62 -13.26
CA SER A 42 32.53 -4.50 -13.98
C SER A 42 31.42 -3.60 -14.52
N GLU A 43 31.72 -2.37 -14.98
CA GLU A 43 30.72 -1.40 -15.49
C GLU A 43 29.82 -1.93 -16.63
N LYS A 44 30.23 -3.02 -17.30
CA LYS A 44 29.50 -3.61 -18.43
C LYS A 44 28.71 -4.89 -18.08
N ASN A 45 28.89 -5.44 -16.88
CA ASN A 45 28.28 -6.69 -16.46
C ASN A 45 27.51 -6.50 -15.15
N GLU A 46 26.24 -6.14 -15.26
CA GLU A 46 25.27 -6.05 -14.16
C GLU A 46 24.27 -7.21 -14.25
N ILE A 47 24.12 -7.95 -13.16
CA ILE A 47 23.10 -8.99 -12.99
C ILE A 47 22.09 -8.50 -11.98
N PHE A 48 20.82 -8.48 -12.35
CA PHE A 48 19.73 -8.19 -11.44
C PHE A 48 19.20 -9.47 -10.80
N VAL A 49 19.03 -9.48 -9.48
CA VAL A 49 18.57 -10.63 -8.70
C VAL A 49 17.30 -10.23 -7.95
N HIS A 50 16.20 -10.94 -8.21
CA HIS A 50 14.92 -10.73 -7.56
C HIS A 50 14.13 -12.04 -7.52
N GLY A 51 13.39 -12.27 -6.43
CA GLY A 51 12.50 -13.43 -6.29
C GLY A 51 13.19 -14.73 -5.87
N ALA A 52 14.51 -14.71 -5.75
CA ALA A 52 15.32 -15.83 -5.29
C ALA A 52 15.67 -15.63 -3.81
N ALA A 53 14.73 -16.00 -2.93
CA ALA A 53 14.79 -15.67 -1.49
C ALA A 53 16.14 -15.99 -0.82
N ILE A 54 16.72 -17.15 -1.15
CA ILE A 54 17.98 -17.63 -0.58
C ILE A 54 19.14 -16.73 -1.02
N ILE A 55 19.20 -16.39 -2.32
CA ILE A 55 20.26 -15.56 -2.90
C ILE A 55 20.13 -14.10 -2.45
N GLU A 56 18.92 -13.55 -2.47
CA GLU A 56 18.66 -12.18 -2.00
C GLU A 56 18.99 -12.01 -0.51
N LYS A 57 18.76 -13.04 0.32
CA LYS A 57 19.16 -13.02 1.74
C LYS A 57 20.69 -13.05 1.90
N GLU A 58 21.40 -13.86 1.13
CA GLU A 58 22.87 -13.86 1.13
C GLU A 58 23.43 -12.48 0.71
N LEU A 59 22.84 -11.85 -0.31
CA LEU A 59 23.22 -10.51 -0.77
C LEU A 59 22.94 -9.44 0.29
N LEU A 60 21.79 -9.48 0.97
CA LEU A 60 21.47 -8.56 2.07
C LEU A 60 22.47 -8.68 3.22
N GLU A 61 22.81 -9.90 3.64
CA GLU A 61 23.77 -10.13 4.72
C GLU A 61 25.17 -9.59 4.37
N SER A 62 25.57 -9.65 3.10
CA SER A 62 26.84 -9.08 2.65
C SER A 62 26.90 -7.54 2.74
N GLY A 63 25.77 -6.87 2.52
CA GLY A 63 25.63 -5.41 2.61
C GLY A 63 25.28 -4.90 4.00
N ARG A 64 24.91 -5.80 4.94
CA ARG A 64 24.36 -5.47 6.26
C ARG A 64 25.17 -4.45 7.08
N PRO A 65 26.52 -4.45 7.09
CA PRO A 65 27.29 -3.45 7.82
C PRO A 65 27.12 -2.01 7.31
N TYR A 66 26.64 -1.83 6.08
CA TYR A 66 26.50 -0.54 5.40
C TYR A 66 25.06 -0.03 5.34
N LEU A 67 24.10 -0.78 5.88
CA LEU A 67 22.69 -0.50 5.79
C LEU A 67 22.10 -0.18 7.18
N SER A 68 21.12 0.73 7.21
CA SER A 68 20.37 0.98 8.44
C SER A 68 19.50 -0.21 8.81
N SER A 69 19.20 -0.37 10.10
CA SER A 69 18.29 -1.41 10.60
C SER A 69 16.91 -1.35 9.95
N ALA A 70 16.40 -0.14 9.66
CA ALA A 70 15.14 0.06 8.95
C ALA A 70 15.19 -0.50 7.52
N ILE A 71 16.28 -0.28 6.78
CA ILE A 71 16.45 -0.83 5.43
C ILE A 71 16.57 -2.36 5.50
N ILE A 72 17.35 -2.89 6.43
CA ILE A 72 17.53 -4.35 6.59
C ILE A 72 16.18 -5.01 6.87
N HIS A 73 15.40 -4.48 7.80
CA HIS A 73 14.09 -5.02 8.15
C HIS A 73 13.14 -4.96 6.95
N HIS A 74 13.09 -3.81 6.27
CA HIS A 74 12.28 -3.60 5.09
C HIS A 74 12.65 -4.57 3.96
N VAL A 75 13.93 -4.82 3.70
CA VAL A 75 14.35 -5.78 2.67
C VAL A 75 14.00 -7.22 3.10
N LEU A 76 14.23 -7.61 4.36
CA LEU A 76 13.89 -8.95 4.87
C LEU A 76 12.40 -9.28 4.72
N GLU A 77 11.52 -8.31 4.94
CA GLU A 77 10.08 -8.48 4.76
C GLU A 77 9.68 -8.74 3.30
N ASN A 78 10.52 -8.34 2.33
CA ASN A 78 10.20 -8.34 0.90
C ASN A 78 11.05 -9.31 0.06
N ILE A 79 12.06 -9.96 0.65
CA ILE A 79 12.90 -10.98 0.00
C ILE A 79 12.05 -12.15 -0.50
N GLY A 80 12.32 -12.64 -1.72
CA GLY A 80 11.63 -13.79 -2.29
C GLY A 80 10.19 -13.55 -2.71
N GLN A 81 9.65 -12.34 -2.47
CA GLN A 81 8.33 -11.98 -2.95
C GLN A 81 8.37 -11.82 -4.47
N THR A 82 8.03 -12.88 -5.19
CA THR A 82 7.67 -12.80 -6.59
C THR A 82 6.18 -12.50 -6.69
N ALA A 83 5.81 -11.54 -7.54
CA ALA A 83 4.42 -11.55 -7.98
C ALA A 83 4.20 -12.87 -8.75
N PRO A 84 3.18 -13.68 -8.40
CA PRO A 84 2.92 -14.91 -9.10
C PRO A 84 2.72 -14.59 -10.59
N MET A 85 3.45 -15.31 -11.44
CA MET A 85 3.10 -15.46 -12.85
C MET A 85 1.63 -15.84 -12.91
N ASN A 86 0.87 -14.99 -13.62
CA ASN A 86 -0.56 -15.01 -13.73
C ASN A 86 -1.12 -16.39 -14.17
N PRO A 87 -1.82 -17.16 -13.30
CA PRO A 87 -2.59 -18.31 -13.75
C PRO A 87 -4.05 -17.96 -14.07
N TYR A 88 -4.45 -16.68 -14.01
CA TYR A 88 -5.82 -16.25 -14.27
C TYR A 88 -5.88 -15.22 -15.40
N ARG A 89 -5.63 -15.69 -16.62
CA ARG A 89 -6.38 -15.21 -17.80
C ARG A 89 -7.87 -15.58 -17.57
N SER A 90 -8.68 -14.66 -17.02
CA SER A 90 -10.15 -14.58 -17.21
C SER A 90 -10.93 -13.83 -16.11
N LEU A 91 -10.40 -12.77 -15.51
CA LEU A 91 -11.27 -11.78 -14.87
C LEU A 91 -11.34 -10.56 -15.80
N ASN A 92 -12.55 -10.29 -16.32
CA ASN A 92 -12.87 -9.10 -17.11
C ASN A 92 -12.13 -7.90 -16.51
N ARG A 93 -11.08 -7.41 -17.19
CA ARG A 93 -10.34 -6.25 -16.74
C ARG A 93 -11.31 -5.08 -16.74
N ILE A 94 -11.79 -4.70 -15.57
CA ILE A 94 -12.48 -3.42 -15.40
C ILE A 94 -11.55 -2.36 -16.00
N ASN A 95 -12.09 -1.55 -16.92
CA ASN A 95 -11.33 -0.48 -17.53
C ASN A 95 -11.07 0.59 -16.46
N CYS A 96 -9.87 0.56 -15.87
CA CYS A 96 -9.47 1.49 -14.81
C CYS A 96 -9.38 2.96 -15.26
N ASP A 97 -9.59 3.27 -16.54
CA ASP A 97 -9.69 4.64 -17.04
C ASP A 97 -11.14 5.16 -17.11
N HIS A 98 -12.15 4.27 -17.01
CA HIS A 98 -13.55 4.68 -16.89
C HIS A 98 -13.90 4.95 -15.42
N VAL A 99 -13.64 6.17 -14.97
CA VAL A 99 -13.83 6.63 -13.60
C VAL A 99 -15.04 7.58 -13.47
N PRO A 100 -15.66 7.70 -12.27
CA PRO A 100 -15.30 7.03 -11.03
C PRO A 100 -15.75 5.56 -10.99
N ILE A 101 -14.87 4.67 -10.53
CA ILE A 101 -15.24 3.29 -10.18
C ILE A 101 -15.55 3.29 -8.70
N LYS A 102 -16.84 3.22 -8.36
CA LYS A 102 -17.32 3.14 -6.99
C LYS A 102 -17.46 1.68 -6.58
N GLY A 103 -16.93 1.33 -5.41
CA GLY A 103 -17.22 0.05 -4.78
C GLY A 103 -18.69 -0.07 -4.37
N PRO A 104 -19.13 -1.26 -3.93
CA PRO A 104 -20.48 -1.46 -3.42
C PRO A 104 -20.67 -0.80 -2.05
N ASP A 105 -21.93 -0.58 -1.66
CA ASP A 105 -22.26 -0.20 -0.27
C ASP A 105 -22.23 -1.38 0.72
N SER A 106 -21.74 -2.55 0.29
CA SER A 106 -21.39 -3.63 1.21
C SER A 106 -19.99 -3.40 1.77
N VAL A 107 -19.74 -3.87 2.98
CA VAL A 107 -18.40 -3.78 3.59
C VAL A 107 -17.35 -4.41 2.66
N PRO A 108 -16.26 -3.70 2.32
CA PRO A 108 -15.26 -4.19 1.40
C PRO A 108 -14.43 -5.32 2.02
N VAL A 109 -13.96 -6.24 1.19
CA VAL A 109 -13.00 -7.28 1.58
C VAL A 109 -11.62 -6.76 1.26
N PHE A 110 -10.67 -6.85 2.19
CA PHE A 110 -9.27 -6.53 1.88
C PHE A 110 -8.71 -7.55 0.88
N ASN A 111 -8.57 -7.15 -0.39
CA ASN A 111 -7.79 -7.90 -1.37
C ASN A 111 -7.09 -6.91 -2.31
N PRO A 112 -5.80 -6.59 -2.07
CA PRO A 112 -5.07 -5.64 -2.89
C PRO A 112 -5.14 -5.90 -4.39
N ARG A 113 -5.23 -7.17 -4.82
CA ARG A 113 -5.26 -7.55 -6.24
C ARG A 113 -6.59 -7.25 -6.91
N THR A 114 -7.69 -7.30 -6.17
CA THR A 114 -9.05 -7.25 -6.74
C THR A 114 -9.89 -6.09 -6.24
N ASP A 115 -9.43 -5.33 -5.25
CA ASP A 115 -10.14 -4.13 -4.76
C ASP A 115 -10.42 -3.18 -5.94
N ASN A 116 -11.70 -2.91 -6.19
CA ASN A 116 -12.22 -2.21 -7.36
C ASN A 116 -11.61 -2.69 -8.68
N GLY A 117 -11.60 -4.01 -8.90
CA GLY A 117 -11.07 -4.63 -10.10
C GLY A 117 -9.55 -4.58 -10.22
N GLY A 118 -8.83 -4.30 -9.12
CA GLY A 118 -7.37 -4.11 -9.11
C GLY A 118 -6.93 -2.71 -9.57
N CYS A 119 -7.87 -1.76 -9.69
CA CYS A 119 -7.55 -0.42 -10.16
C CYS A 119 -6.77 0.41 -9.13
N PHE A 120 -6.86 0.09 -7.83
CA PHE A 120 -5.98 0.70 -6.82
C PHE A 120 -4.50 0.29 -6.98
N ILE A 121 -4.19 -0.84 -7.61
CA ILE A 121 -2.83 -1.21 -8.01
C ILE A 121 -2.50 -0.63 -9.38
N THR A 122 -3.39 -0.79 -10.36
CA THR A 122 -3.13 -0.38 -11.75
C THR A 122 -2.97 1.14 -11.89
N LYS A 123 -3.67 1.92 -11.06
CA LYS A 123 -3.63 3.39 -11.02
C LYS A 123 -3.15 3.88 -9.64
N GLN A 124 -2.20 3.17 -9.05
CA GLN A 124 -1.73 3.34 -7.68
C GLN A 124 -1.25 4.76 -7.34
N SER A 125 -0.55 5.45 -8.24
CA SER A 125 -0.06 6.82 -8.02
C SER A 125 -1.17 7.88 -8.11
N LYS A 126 -2.32 7.54 -8.70
CA LYS A 126 -3.44 8.45 -8.90
C LYS A 126 -4.56 8.29 -7.86
N ASN A 127 -4.47 7.29 -7.00
CA ASN A 127 -5.48 7.03 -5.97
C ASN A 127 -4.76 6.93 -4.62
N ASN A 128 -5.10 7.83 -3.70
CA ASN A 128 -4.44 7.98 -2.40
C ASN A 128 -5.20 7.26 -1.28
N CYS A 129 -4.81 7.53 -0.03
CA CYS A 129 -5.50 7.04 1.17
C CYS A 129 -6.99 7.40 1.19
N TYR A 130 -7.36 8.60 0.70
CA TYR A 130 -8.75 9.06 0.69
C TYR A 130 -9.59 8.31 -0.34
N ALA A 131 -9.10 8.14 -1.57
CA ALA A 131 -9.72 7.31 -2.60
C ALA A 131 -9.94 5.87 -2.09
N TYR A 132 -8.91 5.28 -1.49
CA TYR A 132 -8.97 3.92 -0.95
C TYR A 132 -9.98 3.79 0.20
N ALA A 133 -9.94 4.71 1.16
CA ALA A 133 -10.87 4.69 2.29
C ALA A 133 -12.32 4.98 1.88
N ALA A 134 -12.52 5.76 0.82
CA ALA A 134 -13.83 5.96 0.21
C ALA A 134 -14.32 4.74 -0.60
N ASP A 135 -13.41 3.82 -0.93
CA ASP A 135 -13.62 2.74 -1.89
C ASP A 135 -14.06 3.25 -3.27
N ILE A 136 -13.45 4.34 -3.74
CA ILE A 136 -13.75 4.97 -5.02
C ILE A 136 -12.45 5.27 -5.76
N VAL A 137 -12.31 4.71 -6.96
CA VAL A 137 -11.19 5.01 -7.87
C VAL A 137 -11.58 6.21 -8.72
N THR A 138 -10.87 7.32 -8.55
CA THR A 138 -11.11 8.56 -9.31
C THR A 138 -10.01 8.87 -10.31
N ASN A 139 -8.79 8.35 -10.09
CA ASN A 139 -7.59 8.71 -10.83
C ASN A 139 -7.19 10.20 -10.76
N THR A 140 -7.61 10.92 -9.72
CA THR A 140 -7.39 12.37 -9.57
C THR A 140 -6.57 12.75 -8.34
N PHE A 141 -6.11 11.76 -7.57
CA PHE A 141 -5.49 11.93 -6.25
C PHE A 141 -6.37 12.79 -5.34
N PRO A 142 -7.58 12.28 -5.01
CA PRO A 142 -8.67 13.11 -4.52
C PRO A 142 -8.39 13.70 -3.15
N GLN A 143 -8.94 14.89 -2.90
CA GLN A 143 -8.75 15.62 -1.66
C GLN A 143 -10.08 15.89 -0.96
N PRO A 144 -10.17 15.73 0.37
CA PRO A 144 -11.37 16.10 1.11
C PRO A 144 -11.83 17.53 0.78
N GLY A 145 -13.10 17.66 0.38
CA GLY A 145 -13.75 18.91 0.04
C GLY A 145 -13.53 19.42 -1.38
N ARG A 146 -12.66 18.79 -2.18
CA ARG A 146 -12.39 19.24 -3.55
C ARG A 146 -13.60 19.09 -4.45
N TYR A 147 -14.38 18.01 -4.30
CA TYR A 147 -15.61 17.82 -5.08
C TYR A 147 -16.63 18.94 -4.81
N SER A 148 -16.75 19.37 -3.57
CA SER A 148 -17.66 20.46 -3.15
C SER A 148 -17.11 21.88 -3.41
N GLY A 149 -16.06 22.03 -4.23
CA GLY A 149 -15.52 23.32 -4.68
C GLY A 149 -14.63 24.05 -3.66
N LYS A 150 -14.31 23.43 -2.52
CA LYS A 150 -13.35 23.99 -1.54
C LYS A 150 -12.05 23.21 -1.56
N THR A 151 -11.11 23.67 -2.37
CA THR A 151 -9.76 23.10 -2.44
C THR A 151 -8.96 23.46 -1.18
N SER A 152 -8.26 22.48 -0.61
CA SER A 152 -7.27 22.67 0.46
C SER A 152 -7.84 23.11 1.83
N PRO A 153 -8.65 22.26 2.50
CA PRO A 153 -8.96 22.48 3.91
C PRO A 153 -7.67 22.58 4.73
N SER A 154 -7.65 23.43 5.75
CA SER A 154 -6.59 23.40 6.77
C SER A 154 -6.44 21.98 7.32
N LEU A 155 -5.21 21.57 7.63
CA LEU A 155 -4.89 20.24 8.14
C LEU A 155 -5.19 20.13 9.65
N THR A 156 -6.45 20.40 10.00
CA THR A 156 -7.00 20.24 11.35
C THR A 156 -8.16 19.26 11.31
N CYS A 157 -8.40 18.55 12.43
CA CYS A 157 -9.48 17.56 12.49
C CYS A 157 -10.84 18.19 12.18
N GLU A 158 -11.07 19.41 12.65
CA GLU A 158 -12.33 20.12 12.41
C GLU A 158 -12.53 20.49 10.94
N SER A 159 -11.51 21.09 10.31
CA SER A 159 -11.59 21.53 8.91
C SER A 159 -11.76 20.34 7.96
N LEU A 160 -10.97 19.27 8.16
CA LEU A 160 -11.11 18.03 7.40
C LEU A 160 -12.44 17.33 7.66
N ARG A 161 -12.97 17.33 8.89
CA ARG A 161 -14.30 16.81 9.18
C ARG A 161 -15.36 17.51 8.34
N HIS A 162 -15.38 18.85 8.32
CA HIS A 162 -16.34 19.60 7.51
C HIS A 162 -16.16 19.33 6.02
N ALA A 163 -14.93 19.17 5.54
CA ALA A 163 -14.66 18.80 4.15
C ALA A 163 -15.22 17.41 3.80
N CYS A 164 -14.98 16.41 4.65
CA CYS A 164 -15.47 15.05 4.47
C CYS A 164 -17.00 14.97 4.49
N ILE A 165 -17.66 15.71 5.39
CA ILE A 165 -19.12 15.76 5.46
C ILE A 165 -19.71 16.34 4.18
N ARG A 166 -19.10 17.37 3.59
CA ARG A 166 -19.55 17.93 2.31
C ARG A 166 -19.40 16.94 1.15
N ASP A 167 -18.40 16.07 1.21
CA ASP A 167 -18.19 15.00 0.23
C ASP A 167 -19.11 13.78 0.50
N GLY A 168 -19.91 13.81 1.56
CA GLY A 168 -20.95 12.81 1.87
C GLY A 168 -20.58 11.78 2.93
N LEU A 169 -19.42 11.91 3.59
CA LEU A 169 -19.04 11.01 4.69
C LEU A 169 -19.86 11.34 5.95
N ILE A 170 -20.31 10.31 6.67
CA ILE A 170 -21.12 10.47 7.89
C ILE A 170 -20.20 10.38 9.10
N TYR A 171 -20.07 11.47 9.86
CA TYR A 171 -19.26 11.52 11.08
C TYR A 171 -19.79 10.57 12.18
N LYS A 172 -18.89 9.81 12.81
CA LYS A 172 -19.23 8.84 13.87
C LYS A 172 -18.52 9.07 15.21
N GLY A 173 -17.69 10.11 15.32
CA GLY A 173 -16.96 10.40 16.55
C GLY A 173 -15.66 9.62 16.69
N THR A 174 -15.11 9.58 17.90
CA THR A 174 -13.78 9.03 18.21
C THR A 174 -13.82 7.63 18.80
N THR A 175 -15.01 7.12 19.13
CA THR A 175 -15.18 5.77 19.69
C THR A 175 -15.01 4.72 18.59
N LEU A 176 -14.18 3.70 18.85
CA LEU A 176 -13.99 2.58 17.93
C LEU A 176 -15.35 1.93 17.60
N PRO A 177 -15.76 1.88 16.32
CA PRO A 177 -17.03 1.25 15.97
C PRO A 177 -16.99 -0.26 16.18
N ILE A 178 -18.05 -0.77 16.80
CA ILE A 178 -18.28 -2.21 16.97
C ILE A 178 -19.13 -2.71 15.80
N GLY A 179 -18.77 -3.87 15.24
CA GLY A 179 -19.49 -4.46 14.11
C GLY A 179 -19.33 -3.67 12.81
N GLN A 180 -20.30 -3.79 11.91
CA GLN A 180 -20.34 -3.12 10.60
C GLN A 180 -21.59 -2.22 10.51
N PRO A 181 -21.55 -1.12 9.74
CA PRO A 181 -22.75 -0.31 9.55
C PRO A 181 -23.76 -1.08 8.69
N LYS A 182 -25.05 -0.68 8.75
CA LYS A 182 -26.10 -1.30 7.92
C LYS A 182 -25.84 -1.17 6.42
N SER A 183 -25.13 -0.12 6.00
CA SER A 183 -24.74 0.16 4.63
C SER A 183 -23.49 1.01 4.64
N GLY A 184 -22.55 0.67 3.76
CA GLY A 184 -21.22 1.24 3.66
C GLY A 184 -20.20 0.50 4.53
N HIS A 185 -19.14 1.21 4.89
CA HIS A 185 -18.07 0.74 5.77
C HIS A 185 -17.55 1.88 6.63
N TYR A 186 -16.75 1.54 7.64
CA TYR A 186 -16.09 2.54 8.46
C TYR A 186 -14.75 2.98 7.86
N ALA A 187 -14.44 4.26 8.01
CA ALA A 187 -13.13 4.84 7.72
C ALA A 187 -12.63 5.64 8.93
N ALA A 188 -11.31 5.77 9.08
CA ALA A 188 -10.66 6.48 10.19
C ALA A 188 -9.71 7.54 9.64
N LEU A 189 -9.80 8.77 10.16
CA LEU A 189 -8.98 9.91 9.75
C LEU A 189 -7.86 10.20 10.77
N PHE A 190 -6.67 10.47 10.23
CA PHE A 190 -5.48 10.87 10.97
C PHE A 190 -4.85 12.11 10.34
N ILE A 191 -4.08 12.85 11.12
CA ILE A 191 -3.34 14.03 10.69
C ILE A 191 -1.87 13.89 11.07
N TRP A 192 -1.00 14.26 10.13
CA TRP A 192 0.35 14.70 10.40
C TRP A 192 0.30 16.23 10.47
N PRO A 193 0.42 16.81 11.67
CA PRO A 193 0.23 18.25 11.87
C PRO A 193 0.99 19.08 10.83
N ASP A 194 0.28 20.01 10.20
CA ASP A 194 0.77 20.97 9.19
C ASP A 194 1.42 20.36 7.94
N LYS A 195 1.30 19.04 7.72
CA LYS A 195 1.96 18.35 6.61
C LYS A 195 1.00 17.54 5.75
N ASP A 196 0.21 16.64 6.35
CA ASP A 196 -0.61 15.71 5.59
C ASP A 196 -1.76 15.12 6.44
N TYR A 197 -2.61 14.31 5.81
CA TYR A 197 -3.61 13.47 6.46
C TYR A 197 -3.51 12.04 5.97
N HIS A 198 -4.13 11.12 6.71
CA HIS A 198 -4.15 9.71 6.36
C HIS A 198 -5.47 9.05 6.71
N TRP A 199 -5.76 7.97 6.00
CA TRP A 199 -7.00 7.22 6.15
C TRP A 199 -6.77 5.73 6.27
N ALA A 200 -7.55 5.10 7.15
CA ALA A 200 -7.74 3.66 7.19
C ALA A 200 -9.21 3.30 6.92
N ARG A 201 -9.45 2.10 6.38
CA ARG A 201 -10.74 1.53 6.02
C ARG A 201 -10.97 0.26 6.83
N LYS A 202 -12.18 0.03 7.34
CA LYS A 202 -12.54 -1.22 8.00
C LYS A 202 -13.02 -2.23 6.98
N ASP A 203 -12.44 -3.42 6.99
CA ASP A 203 -12.75 -4.48 6.05
C ASP A 203 -13.70 -5.52 6.67
N ALA A 204 -14.25 -6.40 5.82
CA ALA A 204 -15.25 -7.40 6.20
C ALA A 204 -14.74 -8.41 7.24
N ASN A 205 -13.43 -8.67 7.28
CA ASN A 205 -12.78 -9.56 8.24
C ASN A 205 -12.61 -8.95 9.65
N GLY A 206 -13.07 -7.70 9.86
CA GLY A 206 -13.01 -7.01 11.15
C GLY A 206 -11.70 -6.26 11.41
N TYR A 207 -10.68 -6.45 10.58
CA TYR A 207 -9.45 -5.65 10.59
C TYR A 207 -9.62 -4.37 9.77
N TRP A 208 -8.57 -3.58 9.78
CA TRP A 208 -8.47 -2.37 8.99
C TRP A 208 -7.28 -2.43 8.03
N SER A 209 -7.39 -1.66 6.96
CA SER A 209 -6.37 -1.49 5.95
C SER A 209 -6.22 -0.04 5.57
N HIS A 210 -5.10 0.31 4.96
CA HIS A 210 -4.77 1.66 4.56
C HIS A 210 -3.89 1.66 3.32
N LYS A 211 -3.74 2.85 2.72
CA LYS A 211 -2.85 3.06 1.59
C LYS A 211 -2.00 4.32 1.85
N PRO A 212 -0.72 4.21 2.24
CA PRO A 212 0.11 5.38 2.52
C PRO A 212 0.40 6.15 1.24
N GLY A 213 -0.34 7.24 1.00
CA GLY A 213 -0.21 8.06 -0.21
C GLY A 213 -0.28 7.24 -1.51
N ALA A 214 0.79 7.31 -2.31
CA ALA A 214 0.96 6.54 -3.55
C ALA A 214 1.52 5.11 -3.34
N GLY A 215 1.74 4.66 -2.11
CA GLY A 215 2.17 3.30 -1.78
C GLY A 215 1.08 2.23 -2.00
N PRO A 216 1.41 0.93 -1.95
CA PRO A 216 0.43 -0.14 -2.05
C PRO A 216 -0.48 -0.18 -0.82
N VAL A 217 -1.60 -0.86 -0.97
CA VAL A 217 -2.53 -1.09 0.14
C VAL A 217 -1.93 -2.11 1.12
N ALA A 218 -2.05 -1.85 2.42
CA ALA A 218 -1.60 -2.72 3.50
C ALA A 218 -2.69 -2.87 4.58
N ASN A 219 -2.72 -4.00 5.28
CA ASN A 219 -3.55 -4.24 6.46
C ASN A 219 -2.74 -4.30 7.76
N ARG A 220 -1.47 -3.88 7.68
CA ARG A 220 -0.54 -3.79 8.79
C ARG A 220 -0.13 -2.34 8.99
N ASP A 221 0.10 -1.95 10.23
CA ASP A 221 0.60 -0.63 10.58
C ASP A 221 2.11 -0.51 10.30
N ASN A 222 2.71 0.65 10.61
CA ASN A 222 4.12 0.93 10.32
C ASN A 222 5.11 0.15 11.21
N MET A 223 4.61 -0.66 12.16
CA MET A 223 5.40 -1.62 12.95
C MET A 223 5.16 -3.07 12.51
N GLY A 224 4.36 -3.29 11.45
CA GLY A 224 4.06 -4.61 10.92
C GLY A 224 2.93 -5.34 11.65
N TYR A 225 2.20 -4.69 12.56
CA TYR A 225 1.08 -5.33 13.27
C TYR A 225 -0.23 -5.19 12.51
N LEU A 226 -1.09 -6.22 12.55
CA LEU A 226 -2.44 -6.12 11.99
C LEU A 226 -3.23 -5.01 12.68
N ILE A 227 -3.93 -4.20 11.88
CA ILE A 227 -4.66 -3.04 12.40
C ILE A 227 -6.03 -3.51 12.91
N THR A 228 -6.19 -3.59 14.23
CA THR A 228 -7.47 -3.93 14.90
C THR A 228 -8.20 -2.69 15.41
N ASN A 229 -7.43 -1.67 15.84
CA ASN A 229 -7.92 -0.38 16.27
C ASN A 229 -7.02 0.72 15.68
N PRO A 230 -7.46 1.42 14.62
CA PRO A 230 -6.66 2.44 13.97
C PRO A 230 -6.17 3.53 14.92
N ALA A 231 -6.99 3.96 15.89
CA ALA A 231 -6.63 5.01 16.84
C ALA A 231 -5.49 4.61 17.80
N LYS A 232 -5.12 3.31 17.86
CA LYS A 232 -4.03 2.77 18.68
C LYS A 232 -2.88 2.19 17.85
N SER A 233 -3.01 2.14 16.53
CA SER A 233 -1.99 1.59 15.62
C SER A 233 -0.93 2.62 15.25
N ASN A 234 0.24 2.15 14.85
CA ASN A 234 1.33 3.05 14.46
C ASN A 234 1.20 3.50 13.00
N PHE A 235 0.71 4.72 12.78
CA PHE A 235 0.70 5.37 11.47
C PHE A 235 1.71 6.52 11.38
N THR A 236 2.81 6.50 12.13
CA THR A 236 3.80 7.59 12.11
C THR A 236 4.24 7.90 10.66
N PRO A 237 4.15 9.15 10.20
CA PRO A 237 4.04 10.39 10.98
C PRO A 237 2.62 10.94 11.25
N TRP A 238 1.54 10.25 10.85
CA TRP A 238 0.15 10.69 11.12
C TRP A 238 -0.27 10.36 12.56
N THR A 239 0.25 11.13 13.50
CA THR A 239 0.16 10.87 14.95
C THR A 239 -1.15 11.34 15.59
N LEU A 240 -1.91 12.24 14.94
CA LEU A 240 -3.15 12.78 15.50
C LEU A 240 -4.37 12.03 14.93
N PHE A 241 -4.97 11.14 15.73
CA PHE A 241 -6.25 10.53 15.39
C PHE A 241 -7.40 11.55 15.54
N CYS A 242 -8.25 11.67 14.51
CA CYS A 242 -9.36 12.61 14.49
C CYS A 242 -10.71 11.97 14.79
N ALA A 243 -11.15 11.03 13.95
CA ALA A 243 -12.48 10.45 14.05
C ALA A 243 -12.67 9.25 13.11
N TYR A 244 -13.73 8.51 13.38
CA TYR A 244 -14.33 7.54 12.49
C TYR A 244 -15.48 8.15 11.68
N TYR A 245 -15.70 7.60 10.49
CA TYR A 245 -16.76 7.97 9.55
C TYR A 245 -17.40 6.71 8.98
N ILE A 246 -18.66 6.81 8.56
CA ILE A 246 -19.26 5.86 7.62
C ILE A 246 -19.10 6.42 6.21
N VAL A 247 -18.68 5.57 5.29
CA VAL A 247 -18.58 5.83 3.86
C VAL A 247 -19.57 4.92 3.16
N GLN A 248 -20.45 5.51 2.34
CA GLN A 248 -21.32 4.79 1.41
C GLN A 248 -20.87 5.16 -0.01
N PRO A 249 -20.06 4.33 -0.69
CA PRO A 249 -19.50 4.68 -2.00
C PRO A 249 -20.53 5.21 -3.00
N SER A 250 -21.76 4.70 -2.97
CA SER A 250 -22.84 5.17 -3.84
C SER A 250 -23.22 6.64 -3.61
N LYS A 251 -23.13 7.13 -2.37
CA LYS A 251 -23.54 8.49 -1.95
C LYS A 251 -22.39 9.48 -1.76
N VAL A 252 -21.17 8.97 -1.64
CA VAL A 252 -19.96 9.80 -1.49
C VAL A 252 -19.51 10.31 -2.86
N HIS A 253 -19.08 11.57 -2.88
CA HIS A 253 -18.54 12.23 -4.06
C HIS A 253 -17.17 12.86 -3.75
N ILE A 254 -16.13 12.35 -4.41
CA ILE A 254 -14.74 12.80 -4.21
C ILE A 254 -14.08 13.04 -5.56
N ASN A 255 -13.11 13.95 -5.58
CA ASN A 255 -12.32 14.31 -6.77
C ASN A 255 -10.93 14.84 -6.35
#